data_AF-A0A793GFM1-F1
#
_entry.id   AF-A0A793GFM1-F1
#
_cell.length_a   1.000
_cell.length_b   1.000
_cell.length_c   1.000
_cell.angle_alpha   90.00
_cell.angle_beta   90.00
_cell.angle_gamma   90.00
#
_symmetry.space_group_name_H-M   'P 1'
#
loop_
_entity.id
_entity.type
_entity.pdbx_description
1 polymer ?
#
loop_
_entity_poly.entity_id
_entity_poly.type
_entity_poly.pdbx_seq_one_letter_code
_entity_poly.pdbx_strand_id
1 'polypeptide(L)'
;MHSSFGLPYPAGHWFYSLQDLLDNPVFMVSFFVFWVATGQFLLTTAHRKFNIPETVEMVIIALLIILMTLSFYLCAILKASF
;
A
#
# COMPACT_ATOMS: atom_id res chain seq x y z
N MET A 1 15.46 -18.97 -25.69
CA MET A 1 16.25 -19.68 -24.66
C MET A 1 17.71 -19.31 -24.82
N HIS A 2 18.25 -18.52 -23.90
CA HIS A 2 19.68 -18.30 -23.73
C HIS A 2 19.95 -18.23 -22.23
N SER A 3 20.72 -19.19 -21.73
CA SER A 3 21.11 -19.35 -20.34
C SER A 3 22.41 -18.59 -20.09
N SER A 4 22.49 -17.84 -18.99
CA SER A 4 23.77 -17.43 -18.38
C SER A 4 23.56 -16.85 -16.98
N PHE A 5 23.35 -17.74 -16.01
CA PHE A 5 24.02 -17.80 -14.69
C PHE A 5 23.24 -18.78 -13.80
N GLY A 6 23.77 -20.00 -13.66
CA GLY A 6 23.21 -21.09 -12.88
C GLY A 6 23.37 -20.93 -11.37
N LEU A 7 22.84 -19.84 -10.81
CA LEU A 7 22.52 -19.75 -9.39
C LEU A 7 21.01 -19.57 -9.30
N PRO A 8 20.24 -20.50 -8.70
CA PRO A 8 18.87 -20.19 -8.36
C PRO A 8 18.97 -19.05 -7.36
N TYR A 9 18.57 -17.84 -7.74
CA TYR A 9 18.33 -16.79 -6.76
C TYR A 9 16.92 -17.07 -6.24
N PRO A 10 16.72 -17.80 -5.12
CA PRO A 10 15.39 -18.07 -4.59
C PRO A 10 14.68 -16.77 -4.16
N ALA A 11 15.42 -15.66 -4.07
CA ALA A 11 14.91 -14.35 -3.71
C ALA A 11 14.21 -13.59 -4.87
N GLY A 12 14.02 -14.18 -6.05
CA GLY A 12 13.27 -13.56 -7.16
C GLY A 12 11.81 -14.05 -7.29
N HIS A 13 11.48 -15.22 -6.76
CA HIS A 13 10.19 -15.86 -7.05
C HIS A 13 9.00 -15.12 -6.41
N TRP A 14 9.20 -14.61 -5.20
CA TRP A 14 8.22 -13.77 -4.50
C TRP A 14 8.05 -12.41 -5.18
N PHE A 15 9.11 -11.89 -5.82
CA PHE A 15 9.06 -10.63 -6.55
C PHE A 15 8.18 -10.75 -7.80
N TYR A 16 8.33 -11.83 -8.57
CA TYR A 16 7.44 -12.11 -9.71
C TYR A 16 5.98 -12.33 -9.29
N SER A 17 5.73 -13.07 -8.20
CA SER A 17 4.37 -13.22 -7.64
C SER A 17 3.78 -11.90 -7.16
N LEU A 18 4.62 -11.01 -6.62
CA LEU A 18 4.22 -9.66 -6.21
C LEU A 18 3.93 -8.79 -7.44
N GLN A 19 4.67 -8.96 -8.53
CA GLN A 19 4.40 -8.33 -9.83
C GLN A 19 3.02 -8.74 -10.37
N ASP A 20 2.75 -10.05 -10.45
CA ASP A 20 1.46 -10.59 -10.91
C ASP A 20 0.29 -10.08 -10.05
N LEU A 21 0.53 -9.91 -8.75
CA LEU A 21 -0.46 -9.34 -7.84
C LEU A 21 -0.69 -7.84 -8.11
N LEU A 22 0.37 -7.06 -8.36
CA LEU A 22 0.27 -5.62 -8.67
C LEU A 22 -0.34 -5.35 -10.06
N ASP A 23 -0.17 -6.25 -11.02
CA ASP A 23 -0.83 -6.17 -12.32
C ASP A 23 -2.29 -6.58 -12.29
N ASN A 24 -2.75 -7.25 -11.22
CA ASN A 24 -4.14 -7.60 -11.07
C ASN A 24 -4.99 -6.35 -10.75
N PRO A 25 -5.96 -5.98 -11.62
CA PRO A 25 -6.82 -4.80 -11.36
C PRO A 25 -7.66 -4.95 -10.09
N VAL A 26 -8.00 -6.18 -9.70
CA VAL A 26 -8.74 -6.46 -8.46
C VAL A 26 -7.91 -6.09 -7.24
N PHE A 27 -6.59 -6.23 -7.29
CA PHE A 27 -5.71 -5.84 -6.19
C PHE A 27 -5.77 -4.33 -5.96
N MET A 28 -5.63 -3.50 -7.01
CA MET A 28 -5.72 -2.04 -6.88
C MET A 28 -7.07 -1.57 -6.32
N VAL A 29 -8.17 -2.19 -6.79
CA VAL A 29 -9.52 -1.88 -6.28
C VAL A 29 -9.65 -2.29 -4.80
N SER A 30 -9.20 -3.50 -4.45
CA SER A 30 -9.26 -4.01 -3.07
C SER A 30 -8.37 -3.18 -2.13
N PHE A 31 -7.22 -2.74 -2.61
CA PHE A 31 -6.29 -1.88 -1.89
C PHE A 31 -6.88 -0.49 -1.62
N PHE A 32 -7.59 0.07 -2.59
CA PHE A 32 -8.32 1.33 -2.40
C PHE A 32 -9.45 1.17 -1.37
N VAL A 33 -10.26 0.12 -1.48
CA VAL A 33 -11.34 -0.18 -0.51
C VAL A 33 -10.78 -0.36 0.90
N PHE A 34 -9.65 -1.06 1.03
CA PHE A 34 -8.93 -1.21 2.29
C PHE A 34 -8.57 0.16 2.91
N TRP A 35 -7.97 1.06 2.12
CA TRP A 35 -7.62 2.40 2.61
C TRP A 35 -8.82 3.22 3.06
N VAL A 36 -9.92 3.19 2.31
CA VAL A 36 -11.17 3.89 2.69
C VAL A 36 -11.72 3.34 4.01
N ALA A 37 -11.78 2.00 4.14
CA ALA A 37 -12.27 1.35 5.36
C ALA A 37 -11.38 1.65 6.57
N THR A 38 -10.06 1.53 6.42
CA THR A 38 -9.07 1.83 7.46
C THR A 38 -9.12 3.30 7.87
N GLY A 39 -9.23 4.22 6.90
CA GLY A 39 -9.36 5.65 7.17
C GLY A 39 -10.62 5.97 7.97
N GLN A 40 -11.79 5.46 7.56
CA GLN A 40 -13.04 5.63 8.30
C GLN A 40 -12.98 5.03 9.70
N PHE A 41 -12.40 3.84 9.83
CA PHE A 41 -12.28 3.16 11.13
C PHE A 41 -11.39 3.94 12.10
N LEU A 42 -10.24 4.44 11.62
CA LEU A 42 -9.31 5.22 12.42
C LEU A 42 -9.92 6.56 12.84
N LEU A 43 -10.58 7.27 11.92
CA LEU A 43 -11.27 8.53 12.21
C LEU A 43 -12.40 8.31 13.24
N THR A 44 -13.25 7.30 13.01
CA THR A 44 -14.36 7.00 13.92
C THR A 44 -13.86 6.62 15.32
N THR A 45 -12.78 5.85 15.39
CA THR A 45 -12.17 5.43 16.67
C THR A 45 -11.51 6.60 17.38
N ALA A 46 -10.76 7.43 16.66
CA ALA A 46 -10.12 8.63 17.18
C ALA A 46 -11.17 9.58 17.77
N HIS A 47 -12.22 9.87 17.01
CA HIS A 47 -13.31 10.73 17.43
C HIS A 47 -14.06 10.17 18.64
N ARG A 48 -14.45 8.88 18.63
CA ARG A 48 -15.18 8.26 19.75
C ARG A 48 -14.37 8.14 21.04
N LYS A 49 -13.07 7.85 20.94
CA LYS A 49 -12.28 7.42 22.10
C LYS A 49 -11.55 8.55 22.80
N PHE A 50 -11.18 9.60 22.07
CA PHE A 50 -10.24 10.60 22.58
C PHE A 50 -10.78 12.03 22.61
N ASN A 51 -12.00 12.30 22.11
CA ASN A 51 -12.60 13.65 22.03
C ASN A 51 -11.56 14.71 21.64
N ILE A 52 -10.84 14.41 20.55
CA ILE A 52 -9.53 14.99 20.26
C ILE A 52 -9.71 16.41 19.72
N PRO A 53 -8.85 17.38 20.08
CA PRO A 53 -8.84 18.68 19.42
C PRO A 53 -8.71 18.54 17.89
N GLU A 54 -9.44 19.38 17.16
CA GLU A 54 -9.50 19.41 15.68
C GLU A 54 -8.11 19.39 15.03
N THR A 55 -7.12 20.04 15.65
CA THR A 55 -5.72 20.06 15.19
C THR A 55 -5.11 18.67 15.09
N VAL A 56 -5.38 17.78 16.05
CA VAL A 56 -4.82 16.42 16.06
C VAL A 56 -5.55 15.53 15.07
N GLU A 57 -6.86 15.73 14.87
CA GLU A 57 -7.62 15.06 13.82
C GLU A 57 -7.05 15.41 12.44
N MET A 58 -6.75 16.68 12.18
CA MET A 58 -6.09 17.11 10.94
C MET A 58 -4.70 16.50 10.76
N VAL A 59 -3.92 16.36 11.84
CA VAL A 59 -2.61 15.68 11.78
C VAL A 59 -2.76 14.19 11.44
N ILE A 60 -3.75 13.50 12.03
CA ILE A 60 -4.04 12.09 11.73
C ILE A 60 -4.45 11.94 10.25
N ILE A 61 -5.32 12.81 9.74
CA ILE A 61 -5.73 12.82 8.34
C ILE A 61 -4.52 13.06 7.43
N ALA A 62 -3.68 14.05 7.75
CA ALA A 62 -2.47 14.34 6.97
C ALA A 62 -1.51 13.14 6.92
N LEU A 63 -1.27 12.48 8.06
CA LEU A 63 -0.46 11.27 8.14
C LEU A 63 -1.06 10.12 7.33
N LEU A 64 -2.39 9.94 7.37
CA LEU A 64 -3.08 8.92 6.58
C LEU A 64 -2.96 9.18 5.08
N ILE A 65 -3.11 10.43 4.63
CA ILE A 65 -2.95 10.81 3.22
C ILE A 65 -1.50 10.55 2.77
N ILE A 66 -0.51 10.91 3.59
CA ILE A 66 0.90 10.65 3.29
C ILE A 66 1.15 9.15 3.19
N LEU A 67 0.66 8.36 4.15
CA LEU A 67 0.85 6.91 4.17
C LEU A 67 0.18 6.23 2.97
N MET A 68 -1.05 6.65 2.64
CA MET A 68 -1.76 6.21 1.45
C MET A 68 -0.95 6.53 0.18
N THR A 69 -0.49 7.77 0.03
CA THR A 69 0.29 8.21 -1.14
C THR A 69 1.60 7.44 -1.27
N LEU A 70 2.34 7.26 -0.18
CA LEU A 70 3.57 6.48 -0.16
C LEU A 70 3.32 5.02 -0.56
N SER A 71 2.22 4.44 -0.10
CA SER A 71 1.87 3.07 -0.44
C SER A 71 1.53 2.90 -1.94
N PHE A 72 0.79 3.83 -2.53
CA PHE A 72 0.55 3.85 -3.98
C PHE A 72 1.83 4.11 -4.78
N TYR A 73 2.68 5.00 -4.30
CA TYR A 73 3.97 5.30 -4.92
C TYR A 73 4.90 4.09 -4.90
N LEU A 74 4.91 3.32 -3.81
CA LEU A 74 5.64 2.07 -3.70
C LEU A 74 5.09 1.03 -4.68
N CYS A 75 3.77 0.87 -4.80
CA CYS A 75 3.16 0.01 -5.83
C CYS A 75 3.56 0.43 -7.25
N ALA A 76 3.60 1.75 -7.52
CA ALA A 76 3.99 2.28 -8.83
C ALA A 76 5.47 2.05 -9.14
N ILE A 77 6.38 2.28 -8.17
CA ILE A 77 7.81 1.98 -8.34
C ILE A 77 8.02 0.49 -8.54
N LEU A 78 7.40 -0.36 -7.72
CA LEU A 78 7.52 -1.81 -7.85
C LEU A 78 7.05 -2.28 -9.22
N LYS A 79 5.97 -1.70 -9.74
CA LYS A 79 5.48 -1.95 -11.11
C LYS A 79 6.44 -1.42 -12.19
N ALA A 80 7.03 -0.25 -12.01
CA ALA A 80 7.90 0.42 -12.98
C ALA A 80 9.39 0.00 -12.92
N SER A 81 9.77 -0.87 -11.99
CA SER A 81 11.17 -1.30 -11.82
C SER A 81 11.70 -2.22 -12.94
N PHE A 82 10.96 -2.39 -14.04
CA PHE A 82 11.34 -3.17 -15.23
C PHE A 82 10.88 -2.50 -16.53
#